data_AF-A0A352NQ39-F1
#
_entry.id   AF-A0A352NQ39-F1
#
_cell.length_a   1.000
_cell.length_b   1.000
_cell.length_c   1.000
_cell.angle_alpha   90.00
_cell.angle_beta   90.00
_cell.angle_gamma   90.00
#
_symmetry.space_group_name_H-M   'P 1'
#
loop_
_entity.id
_entity.type
_entity.pdbx_description
1 polymer ?
#
loop_
_entity_poly.entity_id
_entity_poly.type
_entity_poly.pdbx_seq_one_letter_code
_entity_poly.pdbx_strand_id
1 'polypeptide(L)' 'MRFTKKKGDTSTIRKVWSDDKEVCFGIVGTVGDLLAVGVFDYCDYKQDAWSFLPATGIMQKVWFGDTREAALENIKA' A
#
# COMPACT_ATOMS: atom_id res chain seq x y z
N MET A 1 11.65 0.81 -7.51
CA MET A 1 10.20 1.06 -7.34
C MET A 1 9.93 2.56 -7.22
N ARG A 2 8.81 3.02 -7.78
CA ARG A 2 8.34 4.40 -7.67
C ARG A 2 7.05 4.51 -6.86
N PHE A 3 6.99 5.53 -6.01
CA PHE A 3 5.81 5.82 -5.19
C PHE A 3 5.11 7.07 -5.70
N THR A 4 3.81 6.97 -5.96
CA THR A 4 3.00 8.12 -6.40
C THR A 4 1.81 8.33 -5.47
N LYS A 5 1.36 9.57 -5.30
CA LYS A 5 0.18 9.92 -4.50
C LYS A 5 -0.75 10.82 -5.29
N LYS A 6 -2.02 10.87 -4.88
CA LYS A 6 -2.98 11.82 -5.43
C LYS A 6 -2.55 13.25 -5.08
N LYS A 7 -2.77 14.20 -6.00
CA LYS A 7 -2.45 15.62 -5.74
C LYS A 7 -3.27 16.13 -4.55
N GLY A 8 -2.62 16.81 -3.60
CA GLY A 8 -3.25 17.31 -2.38
C GLY A 8 -3.47 16.25 -1.29
N ASP A 9 -3.06 15.00 -1.52
CA ASP A 9 -3.19 13.93 -0.54
C ASP A 9 -2.16 14.08 0.59
N THR A 10 -2.68 14.19 1.82
CA THR A 10 -1.93 14.32 3.07
C THR A 10 -1.74 12.98 3.79
N SER A 11 -2.38 11.90 3.32
CA SER A 11 -2.21 10.57 3.88
C SER A 11 -0.85 9.95 3.54
N THR A 12 -0.60 8.79 4.13
CA THR A 12 0.52 7.90 3.82
C THR A 12 0.32 7.10 2.54
N ILE A 13 -0.88 7.09 1.95
CA ILE A 13 -1.24 6.19 0.84
C ILE A 13 -0.45 6.53 -0.43
N ARG A 14 0.24 5.53 -0.98
CA ARG A 14 1.00 5.62 -2.22
C ARG A 14 0.63 4.46 -3.15
N LYS A 15 0.49 4.73 -4.45
CA LYS A 15 0.59 3.67 -5.46
C LYS A 15 2.05 3.28 -5.64
N VAL A 16 2.30 1.98 -5.71
CA VAL A 16 3.62 1.39 -5.88
C VAL A 16 3.74 0.91 -7.32
N TRP A 17 4.74 1.44 -8.03
CA TRP A 17 4.98 1.18 -9.44
C TRP A 17 6.39 0.60 -9.67
N SER A 18 6.56 -0.12 -10.77
CA SER A 18 7.87 -0.36 -11.36
C SER A 18 8.56 0.98 -11.70
N ASP A 19 9.88 0.97 -11.83
CA ASP A 19 10.64 2.21 -12.07
C ASP A 19 10.35 2.84 -13.43
N ASP A 20 10.07 2.02 -14.44
CA ASP A 20 9.59 2.42 -15.77
C ASP A 20 8.11 2.88 -15.77
N LYS A 21 7.36 2.62 -14.69
CA LYS A 21 5.92 2.89 -14.52
C LYS A 21 5.00 2.07 -15.42
N GLU A 22 5.47 0.97 -15.99
CA GLU A 22 4.66 0.06 -16.80
C GLU A 22 3.76 -0.84 -15.92
N VAL A 23 4.21 -1.21 -14.72
CA VAL A 23 3.49 -2.12 -13.81
C VAL A 23 3.11 -1.42 -12.52
N CYS A 24 1.81 -1.42 -12.20
CA CYS A 24 1.31 -1.03 -10.88
C CYS A 24 1.24 -2.26 -9.99
N PHE A 25 2.11 -2.33 -8.99
CA PHE A 25 2.12 -3.45 -8.03
C PHE A 25 0.94 -3.37 -7.07
N GLY A 26 0.45 -2.17 -6.76
CA GLY A 26 -0.63 -1.98 -5.79
C GLY A 26 -0.57 -0.64 -5.07
N ILE A 27 -1.09 -0.60 -3.85
CA ILE A 27 -1.05 0.55 -2.97
C ILE A 27 -0.44 0.17 -1.61
N VAL A 28 0.26 1.11 -1.00
CA VAL A 28 0.80 0.99 0.36
C VAL A 28 0.35 2.17 1.20
N GLY A 29 0.05 1.96 2.47
CA GLY A 29 -0.31 3.02 3.41
C GLY A 29 -0.44 2.47 4.82
N THR A 30 -0.61 3.35 5.80
CA THR A 30 -0.97 2.93 7.15
C THR A 30 -2.39 2.40 7.18
N VAL A 31 -2.67 1.46 8.07
CA VAL A 31 -4.00 0.89 8.26
C VAL A 31 -5.02 1.98 8.58
N GLY A 32 -4.67 2.95 9.43
CA GLY A 32 -5.53 4.07 9.80
C GLY A 32 -5.94 4.93 8.60
N ASP A 33 -4.99 5.27 7.71
CA ASP A 33 -5.30 6.04 6.51
C ASP A 33 -6.15 5.24 5.52
N LEU A 34 -5.85 3.95 5.34
CA LEU A 34 -6.60 3.07 4.44
C LEU A 34 -8.06 2.89 4.89
N LEU A 35 -8.30 2.83 6.21
CA LEU A 35 -9.65 2.86 6.79
C LEU A 35 -10.32 4.23 6.58
N ALA A 36 -9.60 5.33 6.86
CA ALA A 36 -10.15 6.68 6.77
C ALA A 36 -10.62 7.06 5.36
N VAL A 37 -9.98 6.53 4.32
CA VAL A 37 -10.37 6.77 2.91
C VAL A 37 -11.31 5.69 2.33
N GLY A 38 -11.69 4.68 3.12
CA GLY A 38 -12.57 3.60 2.70
C GLY A 38 -11.94 2.60 1.71
N VAL A 39 -10.61 2.46 1.72
CA VAL A 39 -9.94 1.35 1.01
C VAL A 39 -10.09 0.06 1.81
N PHE A 40 -10.02 0.16 3.13
CA PHE A 40 -10.47 -0.87 4.04
C PHE A 40 -11.80 -0.46 4.66
N ASP A 41 -12.75 -1.40 4.71
CA ASP A 41 -13.97 -1.25 5.51
C ASP A 41 -13.73 -1.67 6.97
N TYR A 42 -12.78 -2.59 7.19
CA TYR A 42 -12.38 -3.09 8.51
C TYR A 42 -10.95 -3.64 8.49
N CYS A 43 -10.21 -3.46 9.59
CA CYS A 43 -8.91 -4.08 9.82
C CYS A 43 -8.65 -4.16 11.33
N ASP A 44 -8.25 -5.32 11.83
CA ASP A 44 -7.97 -5.60 13.25
C ASP A 44 -6.51 -5.32 13.64
N TYR A 45 -5.68 -4.89 12.69
CA TYR A 45 -4.30 -4.46 12.95
C TYR A 45 -4.24 -3.05 13.56
N LYS A 46 -3.09 -2.74 14.18
CA LYS A 46 -2.80 -1.40 14.70
C LYS A 46 -2.89 -0.37 13.58
N GLN A 47 -3.49 0.79 13.85
CA GLN A 47 -3.72 1.83 12.85
C GLN A 47 -2.43 2.45 12.29
N ASP A 48 -1.34 2.40 13.05
CA ASP A 48 -0.01 2.88 12.63
C ASP A 48 0.81 1.82 11.87
N ALA A 49 0.36 0.57 11.84
CA ALA A 49 0.97 -0.46 11.01
C ALA A 49 0.80 -0.13 9.52
N TRP A 50 1.75 -0.56 8.72
CA TRP A 50 1.73 -0.42 7.26
C TRP A 50 1.12 -1.64 6.61
N SER A 51 0.36 -1.40 5.55
CA SER A 51 -0.28 -2.43 4.74
C SER A 51 0.02 -2.18 3.26
N PHE A 52 0.35 -3.26 2.55
CA PHE A 52 0.42 -3.28 1.10
C PHE A 52 -0.74 -4.09 0.53
N LEU A 53 -1.54 -3.43 -0.30
CA LEU A 53 -2.63 -4.02 -1.06
C LEU A 53 -2.19 -4.19 -2.51
N PRO A 54 -1.96 -5.42 -2.96
CA PRO A 54 -1.55 -5.67 -4.33
C PRO A 54 -2.67 -5.31 -5.33
N ALA A 55 -2.28 -4.91 -6.54
CA ALA A 55 -3.22 -4.67 -7.61
C ALA A 55 -3.91 -5.98 -8.03
N THR A 56 -5.19 -5.90 -8.39
CA THR A 56 -5.97 -7.05 -8.89
C THR A 56 -5.24 -7.74 -10.04
N GLY A 57 -4.93 -9.03 -9.87
CA GLY A 57 -4.18 -9.85 -10.83
C GLY A 57 -2.73 -10.15 -10.42
N ILE A 58 -2.16 -9.35 -9.52
CA ILE A 58 -0.80 -9.54 -8.98
C ILE A 58 -0.95 -9.90 -7.50
N MET A 59 -1.09 -11.20 -7.18
CA MET A 59 -1.02 -11.75 -5.82
C MET A 59 -2.10 -11.23 -4.83
N GLN A 60 -3.08 -12.05 -4.43
CA GLN A 60 -4.25 -11.59 -3.66
C GLN A 60 -4.02 -11.38 -2.14
N LYS A 61 -2.79 -11.52 -1.66
CA LYS A 61 -2.50 -11.44 -0.22
C LYS A 61 -2.06 -10.03 0.17
N VAL A 62 -2.77 -9.45 1.13
CA VAL A 62 -2.34 -8.22 1.81
C VAL A 62 -1.15 -8.54 2.71
N TRP A 63 -0.11 -7.70 2.68
CA TRP A 63 1.02 -7.80 3.60
C TRP A 63 1.03 -6.65 4.59
N PHE A 64 1.44 -6.95 5.81
CA PHE A 64 1.54 -5.98 6.89
C PHE A 64 2.98 -5.89 7.39
N GLY A 65 3.35 -4.73 7.93
CA GLY A 65 4.63 -4.52 8.58
C GLY A 65 4.62 -3.30 9.49
N ASP A 66 5.57 -3.25 10.42
CA ASP A 66 5.72 -2.08 11.31
C ASP A 66 6.25 -0.85 10.56
N THR A 67 6.82 -1.04 9.37
CA THR A 67 7.28 0.01 8.46
C THR A 67 6.74 -0.20 7.05
N ARG A 68 6.78 0.86 6.24
CA ARG A 68 6.44 0.78 4.82
C ARG A 68 7.28 -0.28 4.10
N GLU A 69 8.57 -0.30 4.35
CA GLU A 69 9.52 -1.21 3.71
C GLU A 69 9.21 -2.67 4.07
N ALA A 70 8.88 -2.95 5.34
CA ALA A 70 8.48 -4.27 5.79
C ALA A 70 7.19 -4.75 5.09
N ALA A 71 6.19 -3.87 4.92
CA ALA A 71 4.98 -4.20 4.17
C ALA A 71 5.23 -4.49 2.68
N LEU A 72 6.35 -4.02 2.12
CA LEU A 72 6.71 -4.17 0.70
C LEU A 72 7.73 -5.30 0.42
N GLU A 73 8.27 -5.94 1.45
CA GLU A 73 9.37 -6.92 1.32
C GLU A 73 9.06 -8.07 0.33
N ASN A 74 7.78 -8.42 0.20
CA ASN A 74 7.33 -9.53 -0.64
C ASN A 74 7.05 -9.14 -2.11
N ILE A 75 7.22 -7.87 -2.49
CA ILE A 75 7.12 -7.47 -3.90
C ILE A 75 8.37 -7.95 -4.62
N LYS A 76 8.25 -9.06 -5.34
CA LYS A 76 9.27 -9.51 -6.28
C LYS A 76 9.22 -8.59 -7.49
N ALA A 77 10.23 -7.73 -7.63
CA ALA A 77 10.49 -6.96 -8.84
C ALA A 77 11.03 -7.87 -9.97
#